data_AF-A0A401PEP9-F1
#
_entry.id   AF-A0A401PEP9-F1
#
_cell.length_a   1.000
_cell.length_b   1.000
_cell.length_c   1.000
_cell.angle_alpha   90.00
_cell.angle_beta   90.00
_cell.angle_gamma   90.00
#
_symmetry.space_group_name_H-M   'P 1'
#
loop_
_entity.id
_entity.type
_entity.pdbx_description
1 polymer ?
#
loop_
_entity_poly.entity_id
_entity_poly.type
_entity_poly.pdbx_seq_one_letter_code
_entity_poly.pdbx_strand_id
1 'polypeptide(L)'
;MDLLHSSGVELVQYLQVNYREAQSWFTFISFAADLRNTFFVFFPIWFHLCEAVGVKLLWVAVIGDWLNLIFKWFLFGERPYWWVHETQFYANSSLPLVQQFPITCETGPGSPSGHAMGSAGVWYVMVTALLTFGLQKKQPCFQRWCLHVLLWTMFWVIQACVCASRVFLAAHFPHQVFLGVISDVCFELHFILYVQKDTKYAGMF
;
A
#
# COMPACT_ATOMS: atom_id res chain seq x y z
N MET A 1 -2.06 19.69 14.34
CA MET A 1 -1.47 19.00 13.19
C MET A 1 0.05 18.92 13.33
N ASP A 2 0.72 20.00 13.75
CA ASP A 2 2.19 20.01 13.85
C ASP A 2 2.78 19.03 14.86
N LEU A 3 2.11 18.76 15.98
CA LEU A 3 2.55 17.72 16.92
C LEU A 3 2.53 16.32 16.29
N LEU A 4 1.49 16.01 15.51
CA LEU A 4 1.39 14.73 14.79
C LEU A 4 2.47 14.61 13.72
N HIS A 5 2.77 15.71 13.02
CA HIS A 5 3.85 15.75 12.05
C HIS A 5 5.22 15.65 12.74
N SER A 6 5.45 16.34 13.86
CA SER A 6 6.68 16.24 14.66
C SER A 6 6.93 14.80 15.12
N SER A 7 5.94 14.13 15.73
CA SER A 7 6.07 12.72 16.10
C SER A 7 6.30 11.81 14.89
N GLY A 8 5.72 12.16 13.75
CA GLY A 8 5.98 11.48 12.49
C GLY A 8 7.43 11.64 12.02
N VAL A 9 7.98 12.86 12.06
CA VAL A 9 9.38 13.16 11.73
C VAL A 9 10.33 12.47 12.69
N GLU A 10 10.04 12.46 13.99
CA GLU A 10 10.83 11.73 14.99
C GLU A 10 10.91 10.25 14.65
N LEU A 11 9.81 9.63 14.21
CA LEU A 11 9.82 8.25 13.76
C LEU A 11 10.65 8.06 12.48
N VAL A 12 10.54 8.97 11.51
CA VAL A 12 11.37 8.93 10.29
C VAL A 12 12.85 8.98 10.67
N GLN A 13 13.24 9.93 11.52
CA GLN A 13 14.61 10.10 11.97
C GLN A 13 15.10 8.87 12.75
N TYR A 14 14.27 8.33 13.66
CA TYR A 14 14.57 7.10 14.38
C TYR A 14 14.86 5.94 13.41
N LEU A 15 14.02 5.76 12.40
CA LEU A 15 14.19 4.70 11.41
C LEU A 15 15.47 4.90 10.59
N GLN A 16 15.74 6.11 10.11
CA GLN A 16 16.93 6.43 9.31
C GLN A 16 18.24 6.26 10.09
N VAL A 17 18.24 6.57 11.40
CA VAL A 17 19.43 6.41 12.25
C VAL A 17 19.67 4.93 12.61
N ASN A 18 18.63 4.22 13.04
CA ASN A 18 18.78 2.85 13.57
C ASN A 18 18.81 1.76 12.49
N TYR A 19 18.22 2.02 11.32
CA TYR A 19 18.10 1.05 10.23
C TYR A 19 18.80 1.51 8.94
N ARG A 20 19.86 2.31 9.08
CA ARG A 20 20.62 2.84 7.93
C ARG A 20 21.13 1.74 6.99
N GLU A 21 21.63 0.64 7.54
CA GLU A 21 22.12 -0.50 6.76
C GLU A 21 21.01 -1.21 5.95
N ALA A 22 19.75 -1.06 6.36
CA ALA A 22 18.59 -1.61 5.66
C ALA A 22 18.02 -0.66 4.59
N GLN A 23 18.69 0.47 4.29
CA GLN A 23 18.24 1.43 3.28
C GLN A 23 17.98 0.78 1.92
N SER A 24 18.86 -0.11 1.46
CA SER A 24 18.71 -0.81 0.18
C SER A 24 17.45 -1.68 0.17
N TRP A 25 17.17 -2.35 1.29
CA TRP A 25 15.96 -3.14 1.48
C TRP A 25 14.69 -2.27 1.45
N PHE A 26 14.65 -1.16 2.19
CA PHE A 26 13.50 -0.26 2.15
C PHE A 26 13.29 0.34 0.76
N THR A 27 14.36 0.71 0.06
CA THR A 27 14.27 1.22 -1.30
C THR A 27 13.72 0.16 -2.25
N PHE A 28 14.19 -1.08 -2.15
CA PHE A 28 13.70 -2.21 -2.93
C PHE A 28 12.21 -2.47 -2.67
N ILE A 29 11.78 -2.48 -1.41
CA ILE A 29 10.37 -2.69 -1.06
C ILE A 29 9.48 -1.58 -1.63
N SER A 30 9.90 -0.30 -1.57
CA SER A 30 9.11 0.78 -2.19
C SER A 30 9.06 0.61 -3.70
N PHE A 31 10.17 0.24 -4.34
CA PHE A 31 10.20 0.00 -5.77
C PHE A 31 9.29 -1.18 -6.15
N ALA A 32 9.34 -2.28 -5.42
CA ALA A 32 8.51 -3.47 -5.65
C ALA A 32 7.01 -3.18 -5.51
N ALA A 33 6.65 -2.31 -4.55
CA ALA A 33 5.27 -1.88 -4.28
C ALA A 33 4.73 -0.80 -5.23
N ASP A 34 5.54 -0.32 -6.18
CA ASP A 34 5.08 0.61 -7.21
C ASP A 34 4.02 -0.07 -8.09
N LEU A 35 2.90 0.63 -8.31
CA LEU A 35 1.79 0.16 -9.14
C LEU A 35 2.22 -0.14 -10.58
N ARG A 36 3.33 0.46 -11.05
CA ARG A 36 4.00 0.10 -12.30
C ARG A 36 4.24 -1.42 -12.39
N ASN A 37 4.74 -2.05 -11.33
CA ASN A 37 5.00 -3.49 -11.35
C ASN A 37 3.71 -4.30 -11.45
N THR A 38 2.59 -3.77 -10.96
CA THR A 38 1.29 -4.40 -11.17
C THR A 38 0.95 -4.47 -12.65
N PHE A 39 1.10 -3.38 -13.39
CA PHE A 39 0.79 -3.35 -14.82
C PHE A 39 1.77 -4.16 -15.68
N PHE A 40 3.07 -4.08 -15.38
CA PHE A 40 4.10 -4.68 -16.24
C PHE A 40 4.51 -6.09 -15.84
N VAL A 41 4.30 -6.51 -14.59
CA VAL A 41 4.74 -7.82 -14.07
C VAL A 41 3.55 -8.67 -13.65
N PHE A 42 2.74 -8.21 -12.69
CA PHE A 42 1.68 -9.04 -12.12
C PHE A 42 0.54 -9.26 -13.12
N PHE A 43 0.11 -8.22 -13.83
CA PHE A 43 -0.99 -8.33 -14.80
C PHE A 43 -0.71 -9.38 -15.90
N PRO A 44 0.44 -9.36 -16.63
CA PRO A 44 0.69 -10.36 -17.66
C PRO A 44 0.74 -11.79 -17.13
N ILE A 45 1.36 -12.00 -15.96
CA ILE A 45 1.45 -13.31 -15.30
C ILE A 45 0.06 -13.83 -14.96
N TRP A 46 -0.74 -13.02 -14.26
CA TRP A 46 -2.07 -13.43 -13.83
C TRP A 46 -3.05 -13.55 -14.98
N PHE A 47 -2.96 -12.69 -15.99
CA PHE A 47 -3.78 -12.80 -17.19
C PHE A 47 -3.54 -14.12 -17.92
N HIS A 48 -2.27 -14.55 -18.00
CA HIS A 48 -1.93 -15.85 -18.60
C HIS A 48 -2.38 -17.05 -17.75
N LEU A 49 -2.28 -16.96 -16.42
CA LEU A 49 -2.70 -18.03 -15.51
C LEU A 49 -4.23 -18.13 -15.37
N CYS A 50 -4.91 -16.98 -15.29
CA CYS A 50 -6.35 -16.84 -15.18
C CYS A 50 -6.78 -15.43 -15.58
N GLU A 51 -7.33 -15.31 -16.80
CA GLU A 51 -7.80 -14.06 -17.38
C GLU A 51 -8.68 -13.23 -16.42
N ALA A 52 -9.64 -13.87 -15.74
CA ALA A 52 -10.52 -13.20 -14.79
C ALA A 52 -9.78 -12.51 -13.63
N VAL A 53 -8.71 -13.13 -13.11
CA VAL A 53 -7.87 -12.54 -12.05
C VAL A 53 -7.03 -11.41 -12.61
N GLY A 54 -6.45 -11.58 -13.80
CA GLY A 54 -5.70 -10.52 -14.48
C GLY A 54 -6.54 -9.28 -14.74
N VAL A 55 -7.77 -9.44 -15.24
CA VAL A 55 -8.71 -8.34 -15.46
C VAL A 55 -9.12 -7.68 -14.14
N LYS A 56 -9.38 -8.47 -13.09
CA LYS A 56 -9.68 -7.92 -11.75
C LYS A 56 -8.52 -7.08 -11.21
N LEU A 57 -7.27 -7.56 -11.35
CA LEU A 57 -6.07 -6.82 -10.95
C LEU A 57 -5.96 -5.47 -11.66
N LEU A 58 -6.24 -5.44 -12.97
CA LEU A 58 -6.20 -4.21 -13.76
C LEU A 58 -7.23 -3.19 -13.25
N TRP A 59 -8.48 -3.63 -13.01
CA TRP A 59 -9.53 -2.76 -12.50
C TRP A 59 -9.23 -2.20 -11.11
N VAL A 60 -8.77 -3.05 -10.19
CA VAL A 60 -8.39 -2.62 -8.84
C VAL A 60 -7.24 -1.63 -8.89
N ALA A 61 -6.23 -1.86 -9.73
CA ALA A 61 -5.11 -0.93 -9.91
C ALA A 61 -5.58 0.43 -10.46
N VAL A 62 -6.38 0.44 -11.53
CA VAL A 62 -6.84 1.67 -12.20
C VAL A 62 -7.79 2.48 -11.31
N ILE A 63 -8.82 1.83 -10.75
CA ILE A 63 -9.81 2.53 -9.90
C ILE A 63 -9.15 2.96 -8.58
N GLY A 64 -8.30 2.11 -8.00
CA GLY A 64 -7.57 2.41 -6.77
C GLY A 64 -6.66 3.63 -6.93
N ASP A 65 -5.88 3.70 -8.02
CA ASP A 65 -5.03 4.87 -8.30
C ASP A 65 -5.86 6.13 -8.55
N TRP A 66 -6.95 6.02 -9.32
CA TRP A 66 -7.85 7.14 -9.57
C TRP A 66 -8.47 7.70 -8.27
N LEU A 67 -8.95 6.83 -7.38
CA LEU A 67 -9.45 7.23 -6.06
C LEU A 67 -8.34 7.83 -5.18
N ASN A 68 -7.14 7.24 -5.21
CA ASN A 68 -5.99 7.78 -4.49
C ASN A 68 -5.67 9.21 -4.93
N LEU A 69 -5.67 9.46 -6.24
CA LEU A 69 -5.43 10.78 -6.82
C LEU A 69 -6.52 11.76 -6.36
N ILE A 70 -7.79 11.39 -6.44
CA ILE A 70 -8.91 12.22 -5.96
C ILE A 70 -8.71 12.60 -4.49
N PHE A 71 -8.43 11.62 -3.62
CA PHE A 71 -8.22 11.89 -2.21
C PHE A 71 -7.00 12.77 -1.95
N LYS A 72 -5.91 12.61 -2.71
CA LYS A 72 -4.76 13.51 -2.65
C LYS A 72 -5.12 14.96 -2.95
N TRP A 73 -5.92 15.18 -3.99
CA TRP A 73 -6.40 16.51 -4.34
C TRP A 73 -7.34 17.10 -3.30
N PHE A 74 -8.10 16.30 -2.55
CA PHE A 74 -8.97 16.84 -1.50
C PHE A 74 -8.25 17.07 -0.17
N LEU A 75 -7.32 16.18 0.20
CA LEU A 75 -6.68 16.18 1.51
C LEU A 75 -5.42 17.06 1.58
N PHE A 76 -4.80 17.39 0.44
CA PHE A 76 -3.61 18.25 0.34
C PHE A 76 -2.55 17.96 1.42
N GLY A 77 -2.26 16.68 1.66
CA GLY A 77 -1.35 16.28 2.73
C GLY A 77 0.10 16.66 2.46
N GLU A 78 0.77 17.21 3.48
CA GLU A 78 2.21 17.50 3.43
C GLU A 78 3.06 16.22 3.46
N ARG A 79 4.30 16.32 2.97
CA ARG A 79 5.26 15.21 3.01
C ARG A 79 6.35 15.47 4.06
N PRO A 80 6.83 14.45 4.80
CA PRO A 80 7.72 14.64 5.94
C PRO A 80 8.98 15.45 5.64
N TYR A 81 9.67 15.12 4.55
CA TYR A 81 10.91 15.81 4.17
C TYR A 81 10.68 17.30 3.92
N TRP A 82 9.68 17.64 3.10
CA TRP A 82 9.37 19.04 2.76
C TRP A 82 8.81 19.82 3.95
N TRP A 83 7.90 19.21 4.72
CA TRP A 83 7.27 19.84 5.88
C TRP A 83 8.29 20.31 6.92
N VAL A 84 9.36 19.54 7.17
CA VAL A 84 10.44 19.93 8.10
C VAL A 84 11.14 21.22 7.66
N HIS A 85 11.32 21.43 6.36
CA HIS A 85 12.01 22.59 5.82
C HIS A 85 11.11 23.84 5.68
N GLU A 86 9.80 23.65 5.66
CA GLU A 86 8.83 24.74 5.44
C GLU A 86 8.12 25.19 6.72
N THR A 87 8.06 24.33 7.74
CA THR A 87 7.34 24.62 8.98
C THR A 87 8.05 25.66 9.86
N GLN A 88 7.28 26.56 10.46
CA GLN A 88 7.77 27.46 11.52
C GLN A 88 7.84 26.79 12.90
N PHE A 89 7.40 25.52 13.01
CA PHE A 89 7.33 24.78 14.27
C PHE A 89 8.70 24.65 14.96
N TYR A 90 9.78 24.50 14.19
CA TYR A 90 11.14 24.41 14.71
C TYR A 90 11.91 25.73 14.68
N ALA A 91 11.28 26.89 14.48
CA ALA A 91 11.98 28.17 14.34
C ALA A 91 12.88 28.53 15.55
N ASN A 92 12.51 28.08 16.75
CA ASN A 92 13.27 28.29 18.00
C ASN A 92 14.04 27.04 18.48
N SER A 93 14.09 25.99 17.67
CA SER A 93 14.68 24.68 18.01
C SER A 93 15.64 24.23 16.91
N SER A 94 16.46 23.22 17.18
CA SER A 94 17.26 22.58 16.13
C SER A 94 16.34 21.84 15.16
N LEU A 95 16.48 22.08 13.85
CA LEU A 95 15.77 21.32 12.83
C LEU A 95 16.16 19.82 12.88
N PRO A 96 15.19 18.90 12.84
CA PRO A 96 15.48 17.47 12.77
C PRO A 96 16.15 17.13 11.43
N LEU A 97 17.23 16.34 11.49
CA LEU A 97 17.96 15.93 10.30
C LEU A 97 17.28 14.71 9.66
N VAL A 98 16.58 14.94 8.55
CA VAL A 98 15.96 13.89 7.74
C VAL A 98 16.72 13.74 6.43
N GLN A 99 17.09 12.50 6.10
CA GLN A 99 17.78 12.18 4.85
C GLN A 99 16.81 12.17 3.67
N GLN A 100 17.28 12.71 2.54
CA GLN A 100 16.60 12.68 1.25
C GLN A 100 17.08 11.46 0.43
N PHE A 101 16.15 10.80 -0.23
CA PHE A 101 16.41 9.73 -1.20
C PHE A 101 15.83 10.10 -2.57
N PRO A 102 16.24 9.44 -3.67
CA PRO A 102 15.69 9.73 -4.99
C PRO A 102 14.15 9.67 -5.06
N ILE A 103 13.54 8.73 -4.34
CA ILE A 103 12.08 8.56 -4.27
C ILE A 103 11.37 9.46 -3.25
N THR A 104 12.11 10.25 -2.46
CA THR A 104 11.52 11.25 -1.55
C THR A 104 10.83 12.37 -2.34
N CYS A 105 11.31 12.65 -3.56
CA CYS A 105 10.85 13.74 -4.43
C CYS A 105 9.63 13.36 -5.29
N GLU A 106 8.59 12.82 -4.68
CA GLU A 106 7.36 12.54 -5.40
C GLU A 106 6.53 13.80 -5.63
N THR A 107 5.95 13.89 -6.82
CA THR A 107 5.09 15.01 -7.23
C THR A 107 3.71 14.90 -6.58
N GLY A 108 3.20 16.02 -6.06
CA GLY A 108 1.84 16.15 -5.55
C GLY A 108 1.66 15.74 -4.08
N PRO A 109 0.42 15.83 -3.57
CA PRO A 109 0.11 15.66 -2.15
C PRO A 109 0.41 14.26 -1.59
N GLY A 110 0.71 14.19 -0.30
CA GLY A 110 1.12 12.99 0.41
C GLY A 110 -0.01 12.13 1.00
N SER A 111 -1.22 12.65 1.15
CA SER A 111 -2.33 11.93 1.83
C SER A 111 -3.43 11.47 0.86
N PRO A 112 -3.81 10.18 0.81
CA PRO A 112 -3.18 9.02 1.44
C PRO A 112 -2.05 8.44 0.56
N SER A 113 -1.19 7.59 1.15
CA SER A 113 -0.07 6.97 0.42
C SER A 113 -0.55 6.04 -0.69
N GLY A 114 -0.22 6.37 -1.94
CA GLY A 114 -0.58 5.57 -3.11
C GLY A 114 0.11 4.21 -3.17
N HIS A 115 1.37 4.12 -2.74
CA HIS A 115 2.07 2.83 -2.65
C HIS A 115 1.40 1.88 -1.65
N ALA A 116 0.97 2.41 -0.50
CA ALA A 116 0.32 1.59 0.53
C ALA A 116 -1.08 1.16 0.10
N MET A 117 -1.86 2.09 -0.47
CA MET A 117 -3.20 1.81 -0.99
C MET A 117 -3.17 0.83 -2.17
N GLY A 118 -2.34 1.10 -3.18
CA GLY A 118 -2.22 0.23 -4.37
C GLY A 118 -1.65 -1.16 -4.04
N SER A 119 -0.64 -1.24 -3.18
CA SER A 119 -0.11 -2.52 -2.68
C SER A 119 -1.19 -3.34 -1.97
N ALA A 120 -2.01 -2.70 -1.11
CA ALA A 120 -3.09 -3.38 -0.42
C ALA A 120 -4.09 -4.01 -1.41
N GLY A 121 -4.57 -3.25 -2.40
CA GLY A 121 -5.57 -3.75 -3.34
C GLY A 121 -5.04 -4.89 -4.21
N VAL A 122 -3.81 -4.74 -4.72
CA VAL A 122 -3.16 -5.74 -5.58
C VAL A 122 -2.91 -7.04 -4.83
N TRP A 123 -2.31 -6.96 -3.64
CA TRP A 123 -2.04 -8.15 -2.83
C TRP A 123 -3.32 -8.82 -2.33
N TYR A 124 -4.37 -8.06 -2.06
CA TYR A 124 -5.67 -8.61 -1.70
C TYR A 124 -6.23 -9.48 -2.84
N VAL A 125 -6.22 -8.98 -4.07
CA VAL A 125 -6.67 -9.76 -5.25
C VAL A 125 -5.84 -11.02 -5.43
N MET A 126 -4.51 -10.93 -5.30
CA MET A 126 -3.62 -12.09 -5.42
C MET A 126 -3.87 -13.12 -4.32
N VAL A 127 -4.01 -12.70 -3.06
CA VAL A 127 -4.29 -13.59 -1.93
C VAL A 127 -5.64 -14.29 -2.09
N THR A 128 -6.68 -13.57 -2.49
CA THR A 128 -8.01 -14.15 -2.70
C THR A 128 -8.07 -15.09 -3.91
N ALA A 129 -7.31 -14.81 -4.98
CA ALA A 129 -7.15 -15.72 -6.10
C ALA A 129 -6.43 -17.02 -5.71
N LEU A 130 -5.31 -16.91 -4.98
CA LEU A 130 -4.55 -18.05 -4.48
C LEU A 130 -5.37 -18.91 -3.51
N LEU A 131 -6.15 -18.27 -2.64
CA LEU A 131 -7.11 -18.97 -1.79
C LEU A 131 -8.11 -19.73 -2.67
N THR A 132 -8.79 -19.07 -3.61
CA THR A 132 -9.77 -19.72 -4.48
C THR A 132 -9.20 -20.96 -5.18
N PHE A 133 -8.00 -20.88 -5.75
CA PHE A 133 -7.34 -22.02 -6.39
C PHE A 133 -6.90 -23.12 -5.41
N GLY A 134 -6.38 -22.75 -4.24
CA GLY A 134 -6.01 -23.71 -3.20
C GLY A 134 -7.22 -24.42 -2.60
N LEU A 135 -8.37 -23.73 -2.53
CA LEU A 135 -9.62 -24.20 -1.97
C LEU A 135 -10.43 -25.11 -2.90
N GLN A 136 -10.21 -25.02 -4.22
CA GLN A 136 -10.84 -25.92 -5.20
C GLN A 136 -10.34 -27.36 -5.08
N LYS A 137 -9.14 -27.58 -4.52
CA LYS A 137 -8.67 -28.92 -4.18
C LYS A 137 -9.45 -29.40 -2.95
N LYS A 138 -9.97 -30.63 -2.95
CA LYS A 138 -10.61 -31.27 -1.78
C LYS A 138 -9.60 -31.46 -0.65
N GLN A 139 -9.25 -30.38 0.05
CA GLN A 139 -8.30 -30.37 1.13
C GLN A 139 -9.02 -30.57 2.47
N PRO A 140 -8.40 -31.27 3.44
CA PRO A 140 -8.90 -31.34 4.81
C PRO A 140 -9.02 -29.93 5.43
N CYS A 141 -9.99 -29.77 6.34
CA CYS A 141 -10.32 -28.49 6.99
C CYS A 141 -9.10 -27.80 7.60
N PHE A 142 -8.18 -28.56 8.21
CA PHE A 142 -6.96 -28.04 8.80
C PHE A 142 -6.02 -27.38 7.77
N GLN A 143 -5.78 -28.03 6.63
CA GLN A 143 -4.93 -27.47 5.57
C GLN A 143 -5.55 -26.20 4.97
N ARG A 144 -6.88 -26.18 4.85
CA ARG A 144 -7.65 -25.00 4.44
C ARG A 144 -7.40 -23.81 5.36
N TRP A 145 -7.50 -24.05 6.66
CA TRP A 145 -7.26 -23.04 7.68
C TRP A 145 -5.80 -22.56 7.68
N CYS A 146 -4.83 -23.48 7.60
CA CYS A 146 -3.41 -23.15 7.51
C CYS A 146 -3.10 -22.25 6.29
N LEU A 147 -3.67 -22.56 5.12
CA LEU A 147 -3.49 -21.75 3.93
C LEU A 147 -4.06 -20.33 4.09
N HIS A 148 -5.25 -20.22 4.69
CA HIS A 148 -5.86 -18.93 5.02
C HIS A 148 -4.97 -18.11 5.94
N VAL A 149 -4.53 -18.69 7.07
CA VAL A 149 -3.66 -18.01 8.02
C VAL A 149 -2.36 -17.57 7.35
N LEU A 150 -1.71 -18.48 6.62
CA LEU A 150 -0.45 -18.19 5.94
C LEU A 150 -0.57 -17.02 4.96
N LEU A 151 -1.55 -17.05 4.05
CA LEU A 151 -1.68 -16.02 3.02
C LEU A 151 -2.08 -14.65 3.59
N TRP A 152 -2.96 -14.61 4.60
CA TRP A 152 -3.31 -13.36 5.27
C TRP A 152 -2.19 -12.82 6.14
N THR A 153 -1.40 -13.68 6.80
CA THR A 153 -0.20 -13.25 7.51
C THR A 153 0.82 -12.65 6.53
N MET A 154 1.06 -13.31 5.39
CA MET A 154 1.93 -12.77 4.34
C MET A 154 1.46 -11.41 3.83
N PHE A 155 0.15 -11.24 3.60
CA PHE A 155 -0.44 -9.96 3.24
C PHE A 155 -0.07 -8.84 4.22
N TRP A 156 -0.32 -9.05 5.52
CA TRP A 156 -0.05 -8.03 6.54
C TRP A 156 1.43 -7.74 6.71
N VAL A 157 2.30 -8.76 6.59
CA VAL A 157 3.76 -8.58 6.61
C VAL A 157 4.20 -7.69 5.44
N ILE A 158 3.70 -7.95 4.23
CA ILE A 158 4.02 -7.15 3.05
C ILE A 158 3.55 -5.69 3.25
N GLN A 159 2.31 -5.47 3.71
CA GLN A 159 1.82 -4.12 3.95
C GLN A 159 2.63 -3.38 5.02
N ALA A 160 3.02 -4.07 6.10
CA ALA A 160 3.89 -3.49 7.12
C ALA A 160 5.25 -3.08 6.53
N CYS A 161 5.86 -3.92 5.68
CA CYS A 161 7.11 -3.59 5.00
C CYS A 161 6.96 -2.39 4.06
N VAL A 162 5.88 -2.31 3.29
CA VAL A 162 5.60 -1.17 2.40
C VAL A 162 5.42 0.10 3.22
N CYS A 163 4.57 0.09 4.24
CA CYS A 163 4.36 1.24 5.13
C CYS A 163 5.67 1.71 5.77
N ALA A 164 6.46 0.80 6.33
CA ALA A 164 7.75 1.13 6.94
C ALA A 164 8.75 1.72 5.94
N SER A 165 8.80 1.17 4.72
CA SER A 165 9.63 1.69 3.62
C SER A 165 9.28 3.14 3.27
N ARG A 166 7.99 3.45 3.12
CA ARG A 166 7.50 4.79 2.75
C ARG A 166 7.77 5.84 3.83
N VAL A 167 7.74 5.44 5.11
CA VAL A 167 8.12 6.29 6.24
C VAL A 167 9.64 6.46 6.29
N PHE A 168 10.43 5.38 6.19
CA PHE A 168 11.90 5.44 6.20
C PHE A 168 12.44 6.38 5.12
N LEU A 169 11.87 6.33 3.91
CA LEU A 169 12.25 7.15 2.77
C LEU A 169 11.76 8.61 2.86
N ALA A 170 11.15 8.99 3.99
CA ALA A 170 10.58 10.31 4.25
C ALA A 170 9.54 10.78 3.21
N ALA A 171 8.94 9.84 2.48
CA ALA A 171 7.98 10.14 1.42
C ALA A 171 6.55 10.33 1.95
N HIS A 172 6.23 9.70 3.09
CA HIS A 172 4.92 9.80 3.76
C HIS A 172 5.04 9.78 5.27
N PHE A 173 4.10 10.44 5.93
CA PHE A 173 3.92 10.30 7.38
C PHE A 173 3.26 8.96 7.74
N PRO A 174 3.44 8.47 8.98
CA PRO A 174 2.84 7.21 9.43
C PRO A 174 1.32 7.17 9.27
N HIS A 175 0.63 8.26 9.63
CA HIS A 175 -0.82 8.34 9.48
C HIS A 175 -1.27 8.24 8.01
N GLN A 176 -0.47 8.74 7.05
CA GLN A 176 -0.81 8.70 5.62
C GLN A 176 -0.71 7.28 5.03
N VAL A 177 0.26 6.48 5.50
CA VAL A 177 0.39 5.09 5.08
C VAL A 177 -0.72 4.22 5.68
N PHE A 178 -1.08 4.44 6.95
CA PHE A 178 -2.22 3.75 7.56
C PHE A 178 -3.54 4.10 6.88
N LEU A 179 -3.79 5.39 6.61
CA LEU A 179 -4.97 5.81 5.87
C LEU A 179 -5.02 5.19 4.47
N GLY A 180 -3.88 5.06 3.79
CA GLY A 180 -3.82 4.37 2.49
C GLY A 180 -4.28 2.92 2.56
N VAL A 181 -3.79 2.15 3.54
CA VAL A 181 -4.21 0.75 3.73
C VAL A 181 -5.70 0.66 4.11
N ILE A 182 -6.18 1.54 5.00
CA ILE A 182 -7.59 1.55 5.41
C ILE A 182 -8.51 1.91 4.23
N SER A 183 -8.16 2.93 3.45
CA SER A 183 -8.92 3.34 2.27
C SER A 183 -9.09 2.20 1.28
N ASP A 184 -8.04 1.41 1.05
CA ASP A 184 -8.11 0.24 0.18
C ASP A 184 -9.00 -0.87 0.76
N VAL A 185 -8.82 -1.23 2.04
CA VAL A 185 -9.66 -2.26 2.69
C VAL A 185 -11.14 -1.88 2.64
N CYS A 186 -11.47 -0.60 2.83
CA CYS A 186 -12.84 -0.10 2.66
C CYS A 186 -13.32 -0.19 1.22
N PHE A 187 -12.48 0.19 0.25
CA PHE A 187 -12.80 0.09 -1.17
C PHE A 187 -13.05 -1.35 -1.60
N GLU A 188 -12.17 -2.28 -1.27
CA GLU A 188 -12.28 -3.68 -1.67
C GLU A 188 -13.47 -4.37 -0.98
N LEU A 189 -13.75 -4.06 0.30
CA LEU A 189 -14.95 -4.56 0.97
C LEU A 189 -16.22 -4.13 0.22
N HIS A 190 -16.28 -2.87 -0.23
CA HIS A 190 -17.39 -2.38 -1.04
C HIS A 190 -17.43 -3.03 -2.43
N PHE A 191 -16.27 -3.15 -3.08
CA PHE A 191 -16.13 -3.75 -4.41
C PHE A 191 -16.57 -5.22 -4.41
N ILE A 192 -16.20 -6.00 -3.39
CA ILE A 192 -16.64 -7.39 -3.21
C ILE A 192 -18.15 -7.47 -3.01
N LEU A 193 -18.73 -6.60 -2.17
CA LEU A 193 -20.18 -6.58 -1.96
C LEU A 193 -20.95 -6.25 -3.24
N TYR A 194 -20.35 -5.43 -4.11
CA TYR A 194 -20.93 -5.09 -5.41
C TYR A 194 -20.77 -6.23 -6.43
N VAL A 195 -19.57 -6.78 -6.58
CA VAL A 195 -19.26 -7.84 -7.56
C VAL A 195 -19.83 -9.21 -7.17
N GLN A 196 -19.97 -9.53 -5.87
CA GLN A 196 -20.65 -10.75 -5.44
C GLN A 196 -22.16 -10.70 -5.69
N LYS A 197 -22.77 -9.50 -5.77
CA LYS A 197 -24.17 -9.38 -6.19
C LYS A 197 -24.31 -9.77 -7.66
N ASP A 198 -23.42 -9.31 -8.54
CA ASP A 198 -23.49 -9.63 -9.97
C ASP A 198 -23.16 -11.09 -10.29
N THR A 199 -22.24 -11.73 -9.56
CA THR A 199 -21.93 -13.16 -9.75
C THR A 199 -23.04 -14.11 -9.29
N LYS A 200 -23.93 -13.69 -8.37
CA LYS A 200 -25.16 -14.44 -8.08
C LYS A 200 -26.16 -14.43 -9.24
N TYR A 201 -26.09 -13.45 -10.14
CA TYR A 201 -26.92 -13.39 -11.35
C TYR A 201 -26.24 -14.01 -12.58
N ALA A 202 -24.91 -14.08 -12.60
CA ALA A 202 -24.15 -14.72 -13.68
C ALA A 202 -24.11 -16.26 -13.62
N GLY A 203 -24.56 -16.88 -12.52
CA GLY A 203 -24.75 -18.33 -12.40
C GLY A 203 -26.13 -18.84 -12.84
N MET A 204 -26.92 -18.02 -13.54
CA MET A 204 -28.28 -18.32 -13.98
C MET A 204 -28.45 -18.18 -15.51
N PHE A 205 -27.39 -18.46 -16.27
CA PHE A 205 -27.44 -18.69 -17.72
C PHE A 205 -26.52 -19.85 -18.09
#